data_AF-A0A7J9XHN0-F1
#
_entry.id   AF-A0A7J9XHN0-F1
#
_cell.length_a   1.000
_cell.length_b   1.000
_cell.length_c   1.000
_cell.angle_alpha   90.00
_cell.angle_beta   90.00
_cell.angle_gamma   90.00
#
_symmetry.space_group_name_H-M   'P 1'
#
loop_
_entity.id
_entity.type
_entity.pdbx_description
1 polymer ?
#
loop_
_entity_poly.entity_id
_entity_poly.type
_entity_poly.pdbx_seq_one_letter_code
_entity_poly.pdbx_strand_id
1 'polypeptide(L)'
;LLFMGYFAAVPKELEESAILDGAGHIRMYWQIMLPLAKPVIGTVAIFNFIGTWNSFLIPLVLTLTRPELRTLGVGIYSFSGEFGTDWTGLAAGSVITIVPIIVVFLWLQRYFIEGLAGSVKG
;
A
#
# COMPACT_ATOMS: atom_id res chain seq x y z
N LEU A 1 -1.37 5.73 -12.68
CA LEU A 1 -2.51 6.68 -12.73
C LEU A 1 -2.57 7.60 -11.51
N LEU A 2 -2.55 7.07 -10.27
CA LEU A 2 -2.63 7.90 -9.05
C LEU A 2 -1.54 9.00 -8.96
N PHE A 3 -0.27 8.65 -9.19
CA PHE A 3 0.82 9.63 -9.22
C PHE A 3 0.66 10.69 -10.33
N MET A 4 0.22 10.27 -11.53
CA MET A 4 0.05 11.18 -12.66
C MET A 4 -1.04 12.21 -12.39
N GLY A 5 -2.18 11.77 -11.84
CA GLY A 5 -3.27 12.69 -11.45
C GLY A 5 -2.85 13.67 -10.36
N TYR A 6 -2.02 13.23 -9.41
CA TYR A 6 -1.55 14.08 -8.32
C TYR A 6 -0.53 15.12 -8.79
N PHE A 7 0.47 14.71 -9.58
CA PHE A 7 1.44 15.67 -10.12
C PHE A 7 0.80 16.64 -11.12
N ALA A 8 -0.25 16.23 -11.85
CA ALA A 8 -1.01 17.13 -12.71
C ALA A 8 -1.79 18.21 -11.92
N ALA A 9 -2.12 17.93 -10.65
CA ALA A 9 -2.78 18.90 -9.78
C ALA A 9 -1.81 19.88 -9.10
N VAL A 10 -0.49 19.65 -9.18
CA VAL A 10 0.52 20.57 -8.64
C VAL A 10 0.58 21.82 -9.55
N PRO A 11 0.40 23.03 -9.01
CA PRO A 11 0.51 24.26 -9.80
C PRO A 11 1.89 24.41 -10.44
N LYS A 12 1.94 24.76 -11.73
CA LYS A 12 3.20 25.00 -12.45
C LYS A 12 4.03 26.14 -11.86
N GLU A 13 3.38 27.09 -11.20
CA GLU A 13 4.00 28.22 -10.51
C GLU A 13 5.01 27.79 -9.43
N LEU A 14 4.81 26.64 -8.78
CA LEU A 14 5.76 26.06 -7.82
C LEU A 14 7.05 25.58 -8.49
N GLU A 15 6.95 25.10 -9.73
CA GLU A 15 8.11 24.68 -10.52
C GLU A 15 8.88 25.92 -11.03
N GLU A 16 8.15 26.90 -11.56
CA GLU A 16 8.73 28.15 -12.08
C GLU A 16 9.45 28.95 -10.97
N SER A 17 8.85 29.09 -9.79
CA SER A 17 9.49 29.73 -8.63
C SER A 17 10.75 28.99 -8.17
N ALA A 18 10.71 27.66 -8.11
CA ALA A 18 11.89 26.86 -7.75
C ALA A 18 13.04 27.01 -8.75
N ILE A 19 12.74 27.14 -10.05
CA ILE A 19 13.73 27.43 -11.09
C ILE A 19 14.33 28.83 -10.90
N LEU A 20 13.50 29.83 -10.61
CA LEU A 20 13.95 31.20 -10.31
C LEU A 20 14.86 31.25 -9.07
N ASP A 21 14.60 30.42 -8.07
CA ASP A 21 15.44 30.24 -6.87
C ASP A 21 16.73 29.43 -7.12
N GLY A 22 16.98 29.02 -8.38
CA GLY A 22 18.17 28.26 -8.77
C GLY A 22 18.15 26.79 -8.36
N ALA A 23 16.98 26.22 -8.05
CA ALA A 23 16.87 24.80 -7.75
C ALA A 23 17.03 23.96 -9.03
N GLY A 24 18.09 23.16 -9.11
CA GLY A 24 18.22 22.14 -10.15
C GLY A 24 17.16 21.03 -10.04
N HIS A 25 16.91 20.29 -11.13
CA HIS A 25 15.85 19.26 -11.22
C HIS A 25 15.87 18.23 -10.07
N ILE A 26 17.05 17.77 -9.66
CA ILE A 26 17.18 16.80 -8.56
C ILE A 26 16.72 17.42 -7.23
N ARG A 27 17.12 18.67 -6.97
CA ARG A 27 16.74 19.39 -5.74
C ARG A 27 15.24 19.61 -5.70
N MET A 28 14.67 20.06 -6.81
CA MET A 28 13.23 20.26 -6.96
C MET A 28 12.43 18.97 -6.73
N TYR A 29 12.88 17.84 -7.29
CA TYR A 29 12.22 16.55 -7.08
C TYR A 29 12.19 16.16 -5.59
N TRP A 30 13.35 16.17 -4.93
CA TRP A 30 13.46 15.68 -3.55
C TRP A 30 12.89 16.65 -2.51
N GLN A 31 12.98 17.96 -2.74
CA GLN A 31 12.59 18.98 -1.75
C GLN A 31 11.17 19.50 -1.94
N ILE A 32 10.61 19.42 -3.16
CA ILE A 32 9.29 20.01 -3.47
C ILE A 32 8.31 18.92 -3.90
N MET A 33 8.60 18.22 -5.00
CA MET A 33 7.66 17.25 -5.58
C MET A 33 7.41 16.03 -4.67
N LEU A 34 8.47 15.45 -4.10
CA LEU A 34 8.36 14.23 -3.28
C LEU A 34 7.64 14.48 -1.95
N PRO A 35 7.91 15.56 -1.19
CA PRO A 35 7.14 15.88 0.01
C PRO A 35 5.68 16.17 -0.28
N LEU A 36 5.39 16.86 -1.39
CA LEU A 36 4.01 17.07 -1.84
C LEU A 36 3.33 15.75 -2.17
N ALA A 37 4.02 14.77 -2.76
CA ALA A 37 3.46 13.47 -3.13
C ALA A 37 3.22 12.49 -1.95
N LYS A 38 3.59 12.85 -0.70
CA LYS A 38 3.42 11.98 0.49
C LYS A 38 2.01 11.37 0.63
N PRO A 39 0.90 12.12 0.43
CA PRO A 39 -0.45 11.57 0.48
C PRO A 39 -0.68 10.42 -0.50
N VAL A 40 -0.22 10.58 -1.75
CA VAL A 40 -0.41 9.57 -2.80
C VAL A 40 0.53 8.39 -2.63
N ILE A 41 1.74 8.61 -2.11
CA ILE A 41 2.63 7.51 -1.71
C ILE A 41 1.93 6.63 -0.66
N GLY A 42 1.29 7.24 0.35
CA GLY A 42 0.52 6.52 1.36
C GLY A 42 -0.60 5.67 0.74
N THR A 43 -1.41 6.27 -0.15
CA THR A 43 -2.50 5.58 -0.86
C THR A 43 -1.98 4.41 -1.70
N VAL A 44 -0.93 4.62 -2.49
CA VAL A 44 -0.34 3.56 -3.32
C VAL A 44 0.25 2.44 -2.44
N ALA A 45 0.90 2.79 -1.34
CA ALA A 45 1.43 1.83 -0.39
C ALA A 45 0.33 0.94 0.21
N ILE A 46 -0.82 1.52 0.62
CA ILE A 46 -1.96 0.75 1.12
C ILE A 46 -2.46 -0.23 0.06
N PHE A 47 -2.76 0.25 -1.16
CA PHE A 47 -3.28 -0.61 -2.22
C PHE A 47 -2.29 -1.71 -2.62
N ASN A 48 -1.00 -1.38 -2.69
CA ASN A 48 0.04 -2.36 -2.99
C ASN A 48 0.19 -3.40 -1.87
N PHE A 49 0.16 -2.97 -0.61
CA PHE A 49 0.22 -3.85 0.55
C PHE A 49 -0.97 -4.81 0.53
N ILE A 50 -2.20 -4.31 0.37
CA ILE A 50 -3.41 -5.13 0.31
C ILE A 50 -3.32 -6.14 -0.85
N GLY A 51 -2.88 -5.70 -2.03
CA GLY A 51 -2.75 -6.58 -3.20
C GLY A 51 -1.73 -7.70 -2.97
N THR A 52 -0.56 -7.35 -2.46
CA THR A 52 0.52 -8.31 -2.18
C THR A 52 0.15 -9.25 -1.03
N TRP A 53 -0.49 -8.73 0.02
CA TRP A 53 -0.92 -9.50 1.19
C TRP A 53 -2.03 -10.50 0.86
N ASN A 54 -2.98 -10.13 0.00
CA ASN A 54 -4.04 -11.01 -0.49
C ASN A 54 -3.58 -11.95 -1.64
N SER A 55 -2.32 -11.87 -2.08
CA SER A 55 -1.80 -12.75 -3.11
C SER A 55 -1.77 -14.19 -2.63
N PHE A 56 -2.52 -15.05 -3.31
CA PHE A 56 -2.66 -16.46 -2.92
C PHE A 56 -1.91 -17.41 -3.87
N LEU A 57 -2.17 -17.30 -5.19
CA LEU A 57 -1.68 -18.26 -6.17
C LEU A 57 -0.15 -18.26 -6.30
N ILE A 58 0.47 -17.08 -6.36
CA ILE A 58 1.93 -16.99 -6.51
C ILE A 58 2.66 -17.59 -5.30
N PRO A 59 2.34 -17.20 -4.04
CA PRO A 59 2.94 -17.85 -2.88
C PRO A 59 2.63 -19.34 -2.79
N LEU A 60 1.42 -19.78 -3.13
CA LEU A 60 1.05 -21.19 -3.09
C LEU A 60 1.98 -22.01 -3.99
N VAL A 61 2.14 -21.60 -5.25
CA VAL A 61 2.96 -22.31 -6.24
C VAL A 61 4.44 -22.31 -5.84
N LEU A 62 4.97 -21.16 -5.40
CA LEU A 62 6.38 -21.03 -5.04
C LEU A 62 6.77 -21.78 -3.74
N THR A 63 5.79 -22.04 -2.87
CA THR A 63 6.02 -22.69 -1.57
C THR A 63 5.52 -24.13 -1.51
N LEU A 64 5.14 -24.72 -2.65
CA LEU A 64 4.66 -26.12 -2.72
C LEU A 64 5.63 -27.11 -2.08
N THR A 65 6.93 -26.95 -2.34
CA THR A 65 8.00 -27.84 -1.85
C THR A 65 8.56 -27.41 -0.49
N ARG A 66 8.17 -26.25 0.03
CA ARG A 66 8.69 -25.66 1.28
C ARG A 66 7.55 -25.07 2.12
N PRO A 67 6.75 -25.92 2.81
CA PRO A 67 5.59 -25.49 3.58
C PRO A 67 5.91 -24.43 4.66
N GLU A 68 7.12 -24.45 5.20
CA GLU A 68 7.62 -23.49 6.19
C GLU A 68 7.75 -22.05 5.67
N LEU A 69 7.76 -21.87 4.35
CA LEU A 69 7.80 -20.56 3.70
C LEU A 69 6.42 -20.03 3.28
N ARG A 70 5.34 -20.78 3.59
CA ARG A 70 3.98 -20.37 3.22
C ARG A 70 3.60 -19.06 3.92
N THR A 71 3.04 -18.15 3.15
CA THR A 71 2.42 -16.95 3.69
C THR A 71 1.17 -17.33 4.50
N LEU A 72 0.75 -16.48 5.43
CA LEU A 72 -0.47 -16.72 6.23
C LEU A 72 -1.69 -17.02 5.35
N GLY A 73 -1.84 -16.31 4.22
CA GLY A 73 -2.93 -16.55 3.28
C GLY A 73 -2.94 -17.97 2.67
N VAL A 74 -1.76 -18.55 2.42
CA VAL A 74 -1.64 -19.93 1.94
C VAL A 74 -1.75 -20.93 3.10
N GLY A 75 -1.17 -20.59 4.25
CA GLY A 75 -1.16 -21.45 5.44
C GLY A 75 -2.55 -21.81 5.95
N ILE A 76 -3.55 -20.92 5.79
CA ILE A 76 -4.94 -21.17 6.19
C ILE A 76 -5.53 -22.38 5.45
N TYR A 77 -5.09 -22.69 4.23
CA TYR A 77 -5.57 -23.86 3.49
C TYR A 77 -5.20 -25.19 4.16
N SER A 78 -4.19 -25.21 5.05
CA SER A 78 -3.86 -26.41 5.83
C SER A 78 -4.96 -26.84 6.81
N PHE A 79 -5.89 -25.94 7.18
CA PHE A 79 -7.06 -26.27 8.00
C PHE A 79 -8.19 -26.92 7.19
N SER A 80 -8.10 -26.96 5.86
CA SER A 80 -9.05 -27.62 4.98
C SER A 80 -8.41 -28.87 4.37
N GLY A 81 -8.51 -30.00 5.07
CA GLY A 81 -7.92 -31.28 4.68
C GLY A 81 -8.92 -32.26 4.07
N GLU A 82 -8.40 -33.39 3.57
CA GLU A 82 -9.17 -34.46 2.94
C GLU A 82 -10.15 -35.14 3.91
N PHE A 83 -9.81 -35.19 5.20
CA PHE A 83 -10.60 -35.86 6.24
C PHE A 83 -11.58 -34.94 6.98
N GLY A 84 -11.66 -33.66 6.57
CA GLY A 84 -12.52 -32.67 7.19
C GLY A 84 -11.88 -31.28 7.28
N THR A 85 -12.73 -30.28 7.50
CA THR A 85 -12.32 -28.89 7.66
C THR A 85 -12.35 -28.51 9.14
N ASP A 86 -11.23 -28.05 9.67
CA ASP A 86 -11.18 -27.37 10.96
C ASP A 86 -11.69 -25.93 10.79
N TRP A 87 -13.00 -25.77 10.95
CA TRP A 87 -13.66 -24.47 10.86
C TRP A 87 -13.18 -23.48 11.92
N THR A 88 -12.78 -23.96 13.09
CA THR A 88 -12.29 -23.11 14.17
C THR A 88 -10.90 -22.57 13.83
N GLY A 89 -9.99 -23.42 13.37
CA GLY A 89 -8.66 -23.03 12.90
C GLY A 89 -8.73 -22.11 11.67
N LEU A 90 -9.59 -22.43 10.71
CA LEU A 90 -9.80 -21.61 9.51
C LEU A 90 -10.35 -20.21 9.86
N ALA A 91 -11.36 -20.12 10.73
CA ALA A 91 -11.91 -18.85 11.18
C ALA A 91 -10.88 -18.03 11.97
N ALA A 92 -10.18 -18.64 12.93
CA ALA A 92 -9.14 -17.97 13.71
C ALA A 92 -8.01 -17.44 12.81
N GLY A 93 -7.52 -18.27 11.89
CA GLY A 93 -6.51 -17.89 10.91
C GLY A 93 -6.96 -16.71 10.05
N SER A 94 -8.22 -16.72 9.58
CA SER A 94 -8.80 -15.64 8.77
C SER A 94 -8.85 -14.30 9.50
N VAL A 95 -9.19 -14.31 10.80
CA VAL A 95 -9.17 -13.10 11.63
C VAL A 95 -7.74 -12.58 11.77
N ILE A 96 -6.77 -13.46 12.02
CA ILE A 96 -5.35 -13.08 12.14
C ILE A 96 -4.83 -12.47 10.84
N THR A 97 -5.22 -12.96 9.66
CA THR A 97 -4.79 -12.38 8.38
C THR A 97 -5.28 -10.96 8.16
N ILE A 98 -6.39 -10.56 8.78
CA ILE A 98 -6.95 -9.20 8.67
C ILE A 98 -6.17 -8.21 9.54
N VAL A 99 -5.59 -8.65 10.66
CA VAL A 99 -4.92 -7.77 11.64
C VAL A 99 -3.82 -6.91 10.99
N PRO A 100 -2.87 -7.43 10.19
CA PRO A 100 -1.84 -6.61 9.56
C PRO A 100 -2.38 -5.55 8.61
N ILE A 101 -3.49 -5.85 7.90
CA ILE A 101 -4.15 -4.89 7.02
C ILE A 101 -4.68 -3.71 7.84
N ILE A 102 -5.35 -3.99 8.96
CA ILE A 102 -5.85 -2.95 9.87
C ILE A 102 -4.70 -2.10 10.41
N VAL A 103 -3.59 -2.72 10.84
CA VAL A 103 -2.42 -2.00 11.36
C VAL A 103 -1.83 -1.07 10.32
N VAL A 104 -1.61 -1.55 9.08
CA VAL A 104 -1.09 -0.73 7.98
C VAL A 104 -2.05 0.40 7.63
N PHE A 105 -3.34 0.11 7.57
CA PHE A 105 -4.36 1.13 7.32
C PHE A 105 -4.35 2.22 8.40
N LEU A 106 -4.37 1.85 9.68
CA LEU A 106 -4.37 2.82 10.78
C LEU A 106 -3.09 3.67 10.81
N TRP A 107 -1.96 3.12 10.38
CA TRP A 107 -0.70 3.87 10.29
C TRP A 107 -0.68 4.84 9.10
N LEU A 108 -1.25 4.46 7.96
CA LEU A 108 -1.22 5.25 6.72
C LEU A 108 -2.46 6.14 6.50
N GLN A 109 -3.55 5.95 7.25
CA GLN A 109 -4.81 6.71 7.08
C GLN A 109 -4.62 8.24 7.16
N ARG A 110 -3.63 8.73 7.93
CA ARG A 110 -3.34 10.17 8.04
C ARG A 110 -2.98 10.80 6.69
N TYR A 111 -2.24 10.07 5.87
CA TYR A 111 -1.83 10.51 4.53
C TYR A 111 -3.01 10.54 3.56
N PHE A 112 -3.97 9.64 3.75
CA PHE A 112 -5.20 9.61 2.96
C PHE A 112 -6.09 10.84 3.24
N ILE A 113 -6.22 11.24 4.51
CA ILE A 113 -7.01 12.41 4.94
C ILE A 113 -6.37 13.71 4.45
N GLU A 114 -5.05 13.85 4.56
CA GLU A 114 -4.32 15.03 4.07
C GLU A 114 -4.45 15.21 2.54
N GLY A 115 -4.43 14.11 1.78
CA GLY A 115 -4.62 14.14 0.33
C GLY A 115 -6.01 14.57 -0.11
N LEU A 116 -7.06 14.20 0.64
CA LEU A 116 -8.42 14.67 0.39
C LEU A 116 -8.55 16.16 0.72
N ALA A 117 -8.02 16.63 1.85
CA ALA A 117 -8.09 18.03 2.28
C ALA A 117 -7.39 19.00 1.32
N GLY A 118 -6.29 18.58 0.67
CA GLY A 118 -5.60 19.37 -0.36
C GLY A 118 -6.40 19.54 -1.65
N SER A 119 -7.36 18.66 -1.93
CA SER A 119 -8.22 18.72 -3.12
C SER A 119 -9.48 19.58 -2.91
N VAL A 120 -9.79 20.01 -1.68
CA VAL A 120 -11.02 20.76 -1.36
C VAL A 120 -10.79 22.20 -0.90
N LYS A 121 -9.56 22.71 -0.93
CA LYS A 121 -9.34 24.14 -0.67
C LYS A 121 -9.46 24.92 -1.97
N GLY A 122 -10.63 25.53 -2.13
CA GLY A 122 -10.83 26.67 -3.04
C GLY A 122 -10.06 27.90 -2.60
#